data_AF-A0A961U7I8-F1
#
_entry.id   AF-A0A961U7I8-F1
#
_cell.length_a   1.000
_cell.length_b   1.000
_cell.length_c   1.000
_cell.angle_alpha   90.00
_cell.angle_beta   90.00
_cell.angle_gamma   90.00
#
_symmetry.space_group_name_H-M   'P 1'
#
loop_
_entity.id
_entity.type
_entity.pdbx_description
1 polymer ?
#
loop_
_entity_poly.entity_id
_entity_poly.type
_entity_poly.pdbx_seq_one_letter_code
_entity_poly.pdbx_strand_id
1 'polypeptide(L)'
;MTQNDQSDVIAFLADPATHGGATQGRAAHGGTGPVGVIATHISQVFLAGGRAFKLKRAVTLPYADFSTPERRLAFCEKEFVLNRATAPGLYLGVRRITRTREAGLEFDGIGELADAVVEMVRFDQEALFDRFAVEGRLDAALMSELAGTIARFHADAPVVHAGSGSQRLAALIDMNSASFAESDVFSRDEVSALAGALRQRLARHAGVLDTREAAGRVRRCHGDLHL
;
A
#
# COMPACT_ATOMS: atom_id res chain seq x y z
N MET A 1 2.07 20.59 -18.11
CA MET A 1 1.57 20.24 -16.76
C MET A 1 2.78 19.85 -15.95
N THR A 2 3.25 20.75 -15.10
CA THR A 2 4.39 20.50 -14.19
C THR A 2 4.04 19.33 -13.29
N GLN A 3 4.71 18.21 -13.51
CA GLN A 3 4.72 17.10 -12.58
C GLN A 3 5.18 17.68 -11.24
N ASN A 4 4.32 17.62 -10.22
CA ASN A 4 4.71 17.92 -8.85
C ASN A 4 5.74 16.84 -8.47
N ASP A 5 7.04 17.14 -8.67
CA ASP A 5 8.11 16.14 -8.68
C ASP A 5 8.41 15.58 -7.28
N GLN A 6 7.75 16.13 -6.25
CA GLN A 6 7.91 15.82 -4.82
C GLN A 6 9.35 15.98 -4.31
N SER A 7 10.26 16.60 -5.06
CA SER A 7 11.69 16.65 -4.72
C SER A 7 11.93 17.36 -3.38
N ASP A 8 11.24 18.46 -3.13
CA ASP A 8 11.33 19.21 -1.87
C ASP A 8 10.75 18.42 -0.68
N VAL A 9 9.61 17.75 -0.88
CA VAL A 9 8.96 16.87 0.10
C VAL A 9 9.84 15.67 0.44
N ILE A 10 10.46 15.03 -0.56
CA ILE A 10 11.38 13.91 -0.37
C ILE A 10 12.62 14.39 0.38
N ALA A 11 13.19 15.55 0.02
CA ALA A 11 14.33 16.13 0.72
C ALA A 11 13.99 16.43 2.19
N PHE A 12 12.83 17.02 2.46
CA PHE A 12 12.31 17.27 3.80
C PHE A 12 12.19 15.98 4.62
N LEU A 13 11.63 14.92 4.05
CA LEU A 13 11.47 13.63 4.74
C LEU A 13 12.80 12.88 4.92
N ALA A 14 13.79 13.10 4.06
CA ALA A 14 15.12 12.51 4.15
C ALA A 14 16.04 13.21 5.17
N ASP A 15 15.72 14.45 5.57
CA ASP A 15 16.48 15.20 6.56
C ASP A 15 16.19 14.69 8.00
N PRO A 16 17.19 14.26 8.77
CA PRO A 16 17.01 13.90 10.18
C PRO A 16 16.45 15.02 11.06
N ALA A 17 16.73 16.29 10.73
CA ALA A 17 16.26 17.43 11.50
C ALA A 17 14.73 17.49 11.55
N THR A 18 14.08 17.08 10.45
CA THR A 18 12.62 16.91 10.36
C THR A 18 12.05 15.95 11.40
N HIS A 19 12.87 14.99 11.85
CA HIS A 19 12.49 13.92 12.77
C HIS A 19 13.12 14.10 14.16
N GLY A 20 13.45 15.34 14.55
CA GLY A 20 14.08 15.63 15.85
C GLY A 20 15.52 15.11 15.97
N GLY A 21 16.23 14.95 14.84
CA GLY A 21 17.62 14.50 14.81
C GLY A 21 17.81 12.99 14.87
N ALA A 22 16.75 12.19 14.64
CA ALA A 22 16.84 10.74 14.68
C ALA A 22 17.61 10.17 13.47
N THR A 23 18.75 9.49 13.71
CA THR A 23 19.68 9.03 12.66
C THR A 23 19.81 7.50 12.50
N GLN A 24 19.00 6.70 13.20
CA GLN A 24 19.11 5.23 13.17
C GLN A 24 18.44 4.58 11.94
N GLY A 25 18.35 5.25 10.80
CA GLY A 25 17.68 4.78 9.59
C GLY A 25 18.45 3.75 8.76
N ARG A 26 18.72 2.55 9.27
CA ARG A 26 19.18 1.45 8.41
C ARG A 26 18.02 0.87 7.59
N ALA A 27 18.07 1.04 6.26
CA ALA A 27 17.23 0.31 5.32
C ALA A 27 17.82 -1.09 5.07
N ALA A 28 16.96 -2.11 4.93
CA ALA A 28 17.39 -3.50 4.67
C ALA A 28 18.12 -3.67 3.31
N HIS A 29 18.01 -2.69 2.39
CA HIS A 29 18.55 -2.74 1.03
C HIS A 29 19.46 -1.53 0.70
N GLY A 30 20.51 -1.32 1.49
CA GLY A 30 21.69 -0.55 1.04
C GLY A 30 21.60 0.97 1.03
N GLY A 31 20.54 1.58 1.59
CA GLY A 31 20.50 3.03 1.79
C GLY A 31 21.39 3.45 2.96
N THR A 32 22.57 4.00 2.68
CA THR A 32 23.45 4.62 3.68
C THR A 32 23.10 6.09 3.85
N GLY A 33 22.17 6.36 4.76
CA GLY A 33 21.82 7.71 5.20
C GLY A 33 21.25 7.66 6.62
N PRO A 34 21.21 8.79 7.35
CA PRO A 34 20.64 8.83 8.70
C PRO A 34 19.13 8.51 8.71
N VAL A 35 18.43 8.74 7.60
CA VAL A 35 17.06 8.26 7.33
C VAL A 35 17.13 7.20 6.22
N GLY A 36 16.63 6.00 6.50
CA GLY A 36 16.59 4.91 5.54
C GLY A 36 15.41 5.06 4.59
N VAL A 37 15.55 4.73 3.30
CA VAL A 37 14.45 4.84 2.34
C VAL A 37 14.17 3.49 1.69
N ILE A 38 12.90 3.07 1.72
CA ILE A 38 12.38 1.90 1.00
C ILE A 38 11.43 2.41 -0.08
N ALA A 39 11.69 2.07 -1.33
CA ALA A 39 10.88 2.47 -2.47
C ALA A 39 10.04 1.30 -2.99
N THR A 40 8.76 1.57 -3.27
CA THR A 40 7.91 0.73 -4.10
C THR A 40 7.53 1.49 -5.37
N HIS A 41 6.84 0.83 -6.30
CA HIS A 41 6.35 1.45 -7.54
C HIS A 41 5.39 2.63 -7.31
N ILE A 42 4.68 2.67 -6.17
CA ILE A 42 3.69 3.71 -5.85
C ILE A 42 3.95 4.46 -4.54
N SER A 43 5.00 4.14 -3.79
CA SER A 43 5.27 4.79 -2.49
C SER A 43 6.76 4.85 -2.18
N GLN A 44 7.13 5.73 -1.26
CA GLN A 44 8.43 5.79 -0.60
C GLN A 44 8.21 5.79 0.90
N VAL A 45 8.96 4.96 1.63
CA VAL A 45 8.89 4.83 3.09
C VAL A 45 10.21 5.33 3.67
N PHE A 46 10.14 6.38 4.49
CA PHE A 46 11.27 7.00 5.17
C PHE A 46 11.34 6.48 6.61
N LEU A 47 12.48 5.90 7.00
CA LEU A 47 12.73 5.27 8.29
C LEU A 47 13.62 6.17 9.14
N ALA A 48 13.06 6.81 10.16
CA ALA A 48 13.75 7.75 11.03
C ALA A 48 13.58 7.35 12.49
N GLY A 49 14.67 6.88 13.13
CA GLY A 49 14.61 6.35 14.49
C GLY A 49 13.59 5.21 14.62
N GLY A 50 12.65 5.36 15.57
CA GLY A 50 11.53 4.42 15.81
C GLY A 50 10.26 4.72 14.99
N ARG A 51 10.33 5.61 13.99
CA ARG A 51 9.19 5.98 13.13
C ARG A 51 9.44 5.64 11.67
N ALA A 52 8.34 5.43 10.94
CA ALA A 52 8.32 5.29 9.50
C ALA A 52 7.25 6.22 8.90
N PHE A 53 7.57 6.87 7.78
CA PHE A 53 6.68 7.80 7.08
C PHE A 53 6.49 7.34 5.65
N LYS A 54 5.26 6.99 5.28
CA LYS A 54 4.94 6.49 3.96
C LYS A 54 4.35 7.60 3.10
N LEU A 55 5.11 8.03 2.11
CA LEU A 55 4.73 8.98 1.07
C LEU A 55 4.20 8.24 -0.17
N LYS A 56 3.07 8.69 -0.72
CA LYS A 56 2.58 8.20 -2.02
C LYS A 56 3.34 8.91 -3.15
N ARG A 57 3.78 8.18 -4.16
CA ARG A 57 4.42 8.77 -5.35
C ARG A 57 3.39 9.56 -6.15
N ALA A 58 3.77 10.70 -6.72
CA ALA A 58 2.94 11.51 -7.62
C ALA A 58 2.79 10.83 -8.99
N VAL A 59 1.97 9.79 -9.06
CA VAL A 59 1.72 8.98 -10.26
C VAL A 59 0.23 8.85 -10.54
N THR A 60 -0.11 8.65 -11.81
CA THR A 60 -1.44 8.22 -12.25
C THR A 60 -1.28 6.88 -12.94
N LEU A 61 -1.91 5.86 -12.38
CA LEU A 61 -1.95 4.49 -12.88
C LEU A 61 -3.42 4.08 -13.09
N PRO A 62 -3.71 3.07 -13.92
CA PRO A 62 -5.09 2.62 -14.17
C PRO A 62 -5.88 2.25 -12.91
N TYR A 63 -5.19 1.94 -11.80
CA TYR A 63 -5.77 1.55 -10.51
C TYR A 63 -5.52 2.55 -9.37
N ALA A 64 -4.76 3.63 -9.59
CA ALA A 64 -4.39 4.57 -8.56
C ALA A 64 -4.10 5.98 -9.12
N ASP A 65 -4.84 6.99 -8.64
CA ASP A 65 -4.61 8.39 -8.99
C ASP A 65 -4.07 9.16 -7.79
N PHE A 66 -2.74 9.38 -7.79
CA PHE A 66 -1.99 10.13 -6.78
C PHE A 66 -1.44 11.46 -7.33
N SER A 67 -2.05 11.97 -8.41
CA SER A 67 -1.55 13.13 -9.15
C SER A 67 -1.47 14.42 -8.33
N THR A 68 -2.37 14.64 -7.36
CA THR A 68 -2.42 15.88 -6.56
C THR A 68 -2.17 15.62 -5.07
N PRO A 69 -1.64 16.60 -4.31
CA PRO A 69 -1.48 16.49 -2.86
C PRO A 69 -2.77 16.11 -2.13
N GLU A 70 -3.92 16.66 -2.54
CA GLU A 70 -5.23 16.39 -1.92
C GLU A 70 -5.65 14.93 -2.13
N ARG A 71 -5.39 14.39 -3.32
CA ARG A 71 -5.63 12.97 -3.61
C ARG A 71 -4.74 12.10 -2.74
N ARG A 72 -3.45 12.42 -2.64
CA ARG A 72 -2.51 11.68 -1.80
C ARG A 72 -2.90 11.72 -0.31
N LEU A 73 -3.36 12.86 0.19
CA LEU A 73 -3.92 12.99 1.54
C LEU A 73 -5.12 12.07 1.75
N ALA A 74 -6.12 12.14 0.86
CA ALA A 74 -7.31 11.30 0.96
C ALA A 74 -6.98 9.80 0.90
N PHE A 75 -5.96 9.40 0.14
CA PHE A 75 -5.47 8.02 0.13
C PHE A 75 -4.70 7.64 1.41
N CYS A 76 -3.92 8.55 1.99
CA CYS A 76 -3.27 8.33 3.29
C CYS A 76 -4.32 8.12 4.40
N GLU A 77 -5.39 8.93 4.41
CA GLU A 77 -6.50 8.80 5.36
C GLU A 77 -7.23 7.46 5.21
N LYS A 78 -7.54 7.06 3.98
CA LYS A 78 -8.14 5.75 3.69
C LYS A 78 -7.24 4.60 4.14
N GLU A 79 -5.94 4.69 3.85
CA GLU A 79 -4.95 3.69 4.27
C GLU A 79 -4.88 3.57 5.79
N PHE A 80 -4.81 4.72 6.49
CA PHE A 80 -4.77 4.76 7.94
C PHE A 80 -6.02 4.10 8.56
N VAL A 81 -7.21 4.49 8.11
CA VAL A 81 -8.48 3.92 8.60
C VAL A 81 -8.53 2.41 8.38
N LEU A 82 -8.08 1.94 7.21
CA LEU A 82 -8.11 0.52 6.87
C LEU A 82 -7.12 -0.30 7.68
N ASN A 83 -5.86 0.12 7.71
CA ASN A 83 -4.80 -0.70 8.27
C ASN A 83 -4.70 -0.59 9.80
N ARG A 84 -5.20 0.50 10.39
CA ARG A 84 -5.29 0.62 11.85
C ARG A 84 -6.22 -0.43 12.47
N ALA A 85 -7.23 -0.90 11.73
CA ALA A 85 -8.12 -1.96 12.23
C ALA A 85 -7.39 -3.28 12.49
N THR A 86 -6.35 -3.58 11.71
CA THR A 86 -5.55 -4.81 11.84
C THR A 86 -4.24 -4.60 12.57
N ALA A 87 -3.70 -3.38 12.60
CA ALA A 87 -2.44 -3.06 13.24
C ALA A 87 -2.49 -1.71 14.00
N PRO A 88 -3.31 -1.59 15.05
CA PRO A 88 -3.57 -0.31 15.73
C PRO A 88 -2.35 0.28 16.44
N GLY A 89 -1.40 -0.55 16.86
CA GLY A 89 -0.13 -0.10 17.43
C GLY A 89 0.91 0.33 16.39
N LEU A 90 0.70 -0.02 15.11
CA LEU A 90 1.64 0.25 14.04
C LEU A 90 1.30 1.55 13.29
N TYR A 91 0.03 1.79 13.02
CA TYR A 91 -0.45 2.99 12.31
C TYR A 91 -0.80 4.08 13.32
N LEU A 92 -0.05 5.18 13.29
CA LEU A 92 -0.15 6.24 14.29
C LEU A 92 -1.05 7.39 13.85
N GLY A 93 -1.01 7.73 12.56
CA GLY A 93 -1.84 8.80 12.01
C GLY A 93 -1.47 9.14 10.58
N VAL A 94 -2.10 10.21 10.09
CA VAL A 94 -1.73 10.89 8.85
C VAL A 94 -1.16 12.25 9.21
N ARG A 95 -0.03 12.60 8.61
CA ARG A 95 0.64 13.89 8.79
C ARG A 95 0.56 14.65 7.48
N ARG A 96 0.15 15.91 7.55
CA ARG A 96 0.19 16.84 6.41
C ARG A 96 1.59 17.44 6.33
N ILE A 97 2.08 17.64 5.13
CA ILE A 97 3.30 18.39 4.86
C ILE A 97 2.87 19.68 4.20
N THR A 98 3.18 20.81 4.82
CA THR A 98 2.66 22.12 4.43
C THR A 98 3.79 23.12 4.19
N ARG A 99 3.56 24.06 3.28
CA ARG A 99 4.51 25.14 3.00
C ARG A 99 4.44 26.23 4.06
N THR A 100 5.59 26.56 4.64
CA THR A 100 5.75 27.70 5.55
C THR A 100 5.75 29.02 4.78
N ARG A 101 5.66 30.16 5.48
CA ARG A 101 5.74 31.50 4.87
C ARG A 101 7.10 31.78 4.23
N GLU A 102 8.16 31.15 4.73
CA GLU A 102 9.54 31.31 4.25
C GLU A 102 9.89 30.30 3.14
N ALA A 103 8.88 29.69 2.52
CA ALA A 103 9.00 28.66 1.48
C ALA A 103 9.69 27.34 1.92
N GLY A 104 9.92 27.13 3.22
CA GLY A 104 10.28 25.84 3.80
C GLY A 104 9.06 24.91 3.96
N LEU A 105 9.29 23.67 4.41
CA LEU A 105 8.25 22.68 4.70
C LEU A 105 8.18 22.37 6.20
N GLU A 106 6.98 22.08 6.69
CA GLU A 106 6.74 21.66 8.06
C GLU A 106 5.62 20.61 8.12
N PHE A 107 5.57 19.84 9.22
CA PHE A 107 4.44 18.95 9.47
C PHE A 107 3.27 19.69 10.10
N ASP A 108 2.07 19.42 9.57
CA ASP A 108 0.77 19.88 10.09
C ASP A 108 0.67 21.40 10.35
N GLY A 109 1.40 22.17 9.56
CA GLY A 109 1.29 23.62 9.55
C GLY A 109 -0.05 24.10 8.98
N ILE A 110 -0.24 25.42 9.03
CA ILE A 110 -1.45 26.08 8.53
C ILE A 110 -1.36 26.50 7.05
N GLY A 111 -0.21 26.28 6.43
CA GLY A 111 0.06 26.69 5.06
C GLY A 111 -0.58 25.78 3.99
N GLU A 112 -0.22 26.04 2.74
CA GLU A 112 -0.67 25.24 1.60
C GLU A 112 -0.19 23.78 1.75
N LEU A 113 -1.06 22.83 1.39
CA LEU A 113 -0.72 21.41 1.39
C LEU A 113 0.30 21.11 0.28
N ALA A 114 1.52 20.76 0.68
CA ALA A 114 2.53 20.25 -0.24
C ALA A 114 2.35 18.75 -0.49
N ASP A 115 2.10 17.97 0.57
CA ASP A 115 1.84 16.52 0.49
C ASP A 115 1.27 15.95 1.80
N ALA A 116 1.14 14.62 1.87
CA ALA A 116 0.80 13.92 3.10
C ALA A 116 1.53 12.57 3.21
N VAL A 117 1.72 12.11 4.45
CA VAL A 117 2.30 10.81 4.76
C VAL A 117 1.47 10.06 5.79
N VAL A 118 1.49 8.74 5.73
CA VAL A 118 1.05 7.90 6.86
C VAL A 118 2.21 7.74 7.82
N GLU A 119 2.04 8.14 9.08
CA GLU A 119 3.01 7.94 10.15
C GLU A 119 2.78 6.58 10.82
N MET A 120 3.86 5.83 10.96
CA MET A 120 3.86 4.47 11.48
C MET A 120 4.98 4.29 12.52
N VAL A 121 4.79 3.32 13.43
CA VAL A 121 5.90 2.79 14.22
C VAL A 121 6.81 2.02 13.28
N ARG A 122 8.12 2.25 13.37
CA ARG A 122 9.08 1.37 12.72
C ARG A 122 9.23 0.12 13.58
N PHE A 123 9.05 -1.04 12.97
CA PHE A 123 9.36 -2.31 13.59
C PHE A 123 10.66 -2.88 13.02
N ASP A 124 11.29 -3.74 13.82
CA ASP A 124 12.55 -4.37 13.46
C ASP A 124 12.37 -5.21 12.18
N GLN A 125 13.22 -4.96 11.19
CA GLN A 125 13.16 -5.71 9.94
C GLN A 125 13.61 -7.16 10.15
N GLU A 126 14.40 -7.44 11.19
CA GLU A 126 14.78 -8.81 11.57
C GLU A 126 13.60 -9.60 12.17
N ALA A 127 12.49 -8.94 12.52
CA ALA A 127 11.28 -9.57 13.04
C ALA A 127 10.25 -9.93 11.96
N LEU A 128 10.59 -9.73 10.68
CA LEU A 128 9.73 -10.11 9.55
C LEU A 128 9.72 -11.63 9.36
N PHE A 129 8.58 -12.15 8.87
CA PHE A 129 8.42 -13.59 8.65
C PHE A 129 9.31 -14.08 7.51
N ASP A 130 9.63 -13.25 6.50
CA ASP A 130 10.60 -13.60 5.45
C ASP A 130 11.99 -13.89 6.02
N ARG A 131 12.45 -13.09 6.99
CA ARG A 131 13.71 -13.31 7.69
C ARG A 131 13.65 -14.61 8.49
N PHE A 132 12.56 -14.82 9.22
CA PHE A 132 12.38 -16.06 9.97
C PHE A 132 12.32 -17.28 9.04
N ALA A 133 11.77 -17.16 7.83
CA ALA A 133 11.74 -18.22 6.84
C ALA A 133 13.15 -18.57 6.37
N VAL A 134 13.93 -17.55 5.97
CA VAL A 134 15.30 -17.71 5.47
C VAL A 134 16.21 -18.29 6.56
N GLU A 135 16.00 -17.92 7.82
CA GLU A 135 16.78 -18.40 8.98
C GLU A 135 16.29 -19.75 9.54
N GLY A 136 15.22 -20.33 8.98
CA GLY A 136 14.65 -21.60 9.47
C GLY A 136 13.98 -21.49 10.84
N ARG A 137 13.57 -20.29 11.25
CA ARG A 137 12.92 -19.97 12.53
C ARG A 137 11.39 -19.97 12.45
N LEU A 138 10.80 -20.10 11.27
CA LEU A 138 9.36 -20.33 11.11
C LEU A 138 8.99 -21.77 11.47
N ASP A 139 8.66 -22.00 12.73
CA ASP A 139 8.16 -23.29 13.18
C ASP A 139 6.67 -23.49 12.90
N ALA A 140 6.21 -24.73 13.05
CA ALA A 140 4.82 -25.11 12.81
C ALA A 140 3.83 -24.44 13.77
N ALA A 141 4.26 -24.09 14.99
CA ALA A 141 3.40 -23.45 15.98
C ALA A 141 3.12 -22.00 15.57
N LEU A 142 4.16 -21.26 15.19
CA LEU A 142 4.05 -19.88 14.71
C LEU A 142 3.22 -19.79 13.44
N MET A 143 3.41 -20.72 12.50
CA MET A 143 2.59 -20.79 11.28
C MET A 143 1.12 -21.08 11.57
N SER A 144 0.85 -21.94 12.55
CA SER A 144 -0.52 -22.25 12.97
C SER A 144 -1.19 -21.05 13.64
N GLU A 145 -0.45 -20.30 14.47
CA GLU A 145 -0.93 -19.06 15.09
C GLU A 145 -1.23 -17.98 14.06
N LEU A 146 -0.33 -17.77 13.08
CA LEU A 146 -0.54 -16.85 11.98
C LEU A 146 -1.80 -17.21 11.18
N ALA A 147 -1.94 -18.49 10.80
CA ALA A 147 -3.10 -18.96 10.05
C ALA A 147 -4.42 -18.73 10.83
N GLY A 148 -4.42 -19.02 12.14
CA GLY A 148 -5.57 -18.76 13.01
C GLY A 148 -5.92 -17.26 13.13
N THR A 149 -4.91 -16.39 13.14
CA THR A 149 -5.11 -14.94 13.16
C THR A 149 -5.71 -14.42 11.85
N ILE A 150 -5.19 -14.88 10.70
CA ILE A 150 -5.74 -14.54 9.38
C ILE A 150 -7.17 -15.06 9.23
N ALA A 151 -7.45 -16.29 9.65
CA ALA A 151 -8.77 -16.89 9.57
C ALA A 151 -9.82 -16.12 10.41
N ARG A 152 -9.47 -15.72 11.64
CA ARG A 152 -10.33 -14.86 12.48
C ARG A 152 -10.59 -13.52 11.82
N PHE A 153 -9.54 -12.88 11.32
CA PHE A 153 -9.69 -11.60 10.62
C PHE A 153 -10.60 -11.71 9.39
N HIS A 154 -10.48 -12.77 8.58
CA HIS A 154 -11.40 -13.01 7.44
C HIS A 154 -12.85 -13.26 7.89
N ALA A 155 -13.04 -13.97 9.00
CA ALA A 155 -14.36 -14.25 9.55
C ALA A 155 -15.07 -13.01 10.09
N ASP A 156 -14.32 -12.07 10.66
CA ASP A 156 -14.83 -10.83 11.25
C ASP A 156 -14.90 -9.66 10.23
N ALA A 157 -14.22 -9.79 9.08
CA ALA A 157 -14.21 -8.77 8.05
C ALA A 157 -15.63 -8.46 7.52
N PRO A 158 -15.98 -7.17 7.32
CA PRO A 158 -17.28 -6.78 6.82
C PRO A 158 -17.63 -7.44 5.49
N VAL A 159 -18.86 -7.94 5.39
CA VAL A 159 -19.43 -8.43 4.13
C VAL A 159 -19.71 -7.23 3.21
N VAL A 160 -19.41 -7.39 1.93
CA VAL A 160 -19.60 -6.34 0.92
C VAL A 160 -20.53 -6.86 -0.16
N HIS A 161 -21.71 -6.24 -0.25
CA HIS A 161 -22.67 -6.44 -1.33
C HIS A 161 -22.64 -5.24 -2.27
N ALA A 162 -21.86 -5.35 -3.34
CA ALA A 162 -21.82 -4.32 -4.38
C ALA A 162 -21.49 -4.97 -5.72
N GLY A 163 -22.53 -5.33 -6.47
CA GLY A 163 -22.43 -6.19 -7.65
C GLY A 163 -22.23 -7.66 -7.30
N SER A 164 -22.28 -8.51 -8.31
CA SER A 164 -22.10 -9.96 -8.18
C SER A 164 -20.62 -10.33 -8.03
N GLY A 165 -20.34 -11.56 -7.56
CA GLY A 165 -18.97 -12.07 -7.47
C GLY A 165 -18.28 -12.12 -8.83
N SER A 166 -19.03 -12.51 -9.87
CA SER A 166 -18.55 -12.57 -11.25
C SER A 166 -18.29 -11.19 -11.85
N GLN A 167 -19.15 -10.20 -11.61
CA GLN A 167 -18.95 -8.81 -12.05
C GLN A 167 -17.69 -8.20 -11.47
N ARG A 168 -17.37 -8.48 -10.21
CA ARG A 168 -16.13 -8.00 -9.56
C ARG A 168 -14.88 -8.56 -10.22
N LEU A 169 -14.87 -9.87 -10.53
CA LEU A 169 -13.74 -10.46 -11.25
C LEU A 169 -13.65 -9.97 -12.70
N ALA A 170 -14.78 -9.72 -13.36
CA ALA A 170 -14.78 -9.12 -14.69
C ALA A 170 -14.09 -7.74 -14.69
N ALA A 171 -14.42 -6.88 -13.72
CA ALA A 171 -13.78 -5.58 -13.58
C ALA A 171 -12.27 -5.67 -13.34
N LEU A 172 -11.80 -6.68 -12.57
CA LEU A 172 -10.37 -6.92 -12.38
C LEU A 172 -9.68 -7.39 -13.67
N ILE A 173 -10.34 -8.25 -14.45
CA ILE A 173 -9.82 -8.66 -15.76
C ILE A 173 -9.67 -7.43 -16.67
N ASP A 174 -10.70 -6.58 -16.74
CA ASP A 174 -10.68 -5.38 -17.60
C ASP A 174 -9.57 -4.40 -17.18
N MET A 175 -9.42 -4.16 -15.87
CA MET A 175 -8.37 -3.30 -15.31
C MET A 175 -6.97 -3.85 -15.59
N ASN A 176 -6.75 -5.15 -15.43
CA ASN A 176 -5.46 -5.78 -15.70
C ASN A 176 -5.14 -5.77 -17.20
N SER A 177 -6.12 -6.04 -18.06
CA SER A 177 -5.95 -5.97 -19.51
C SER A 177 -5.59 -4.55 -19.97
N ALA A 178 -6.24 -3.53 -19.42
CA ALA A 178 -5.87 -2.14 -19.69
C ALA A 178 -4.43 -1.84 -19.24
N SER A 179 -4.06 -2.28 -18.03
CA SER A 179 -2.71 -2.08 -17.48
C SER A 179 -1.63 -2.78 -18.31
N PHE A 180 -1.86 -4.02 -18.75
CA PHE A 180 -0.89 -4.74 -19.59
C PHE A 180 -0.79 -4.15 -20.99
N ALA A 181 -1.88 -3.61 -21.54
CA ALA A 181 -1.87 -2.96 -22.85
C ALA A 181 -1.05 -1.65 -22.87
N GLU A 182 -0.80 -1.05 -21.71
CA GLU A 182 0.09 0.10 -21.53
C GLU A 182 1.56 -0.31 -21.26
N SER A 183 1.86 -1.61 -21.15
CA SER A 183 3.20 -2.13 -20.88
C SER A 183 3.84 -2.75 -22.12
N ASP A 184 5.17 -2.68 -22.21
CA ASP A 184 5.95 -3.33 -23.28
C ASP A 184 6.31 -4.80 -22.94
N VAL A 185 5.80 -5.33 -21.82
CA VAL A 185 6.12 -6.69 -21.35
C VAL A 185 5.41 -7.76 -22.17
N PHE A 186 4.21 -7.45 -22.67
CA PHE A 186 3.38 -8.38 -23.43
C PHE A 186 2.91 -7.75 -24.74
N SER A 187 2.85 -8.55 -25.79
CA SER A 187 2.21 -8.14 -27.04
C SER A 187 0.69 -7.98 -26.86
N ARG A 188 0.06 -7.17 -27.71
CA ARG A 188 -1.40 -7.00 -27.72
C ARG A 188 -2.14 -8.32 -27.88
N ASP A 189 -1.58 -9.24 -28.66
CA ASP A 189 -2.16 -10.56 -28.91
C ASP A 189 -2.10 -11.44 -27.67
N GLU A 190 -0.99 -11.41 -26.91
CA GLU A 190 -0.88 -12.13 -25.63
C GLU A 190 -1.87 -11.59 -24.59
N VAL A 191 -1.99 -10.26 -24.48
CA VAL A 191 -2.97 -9.64 -23.57
C VAL A 191 -4.39 -10.02 -23.95
N SER A 192 -4.73 -9.98 -25.24
CA SER A 192 -6.04 -10.37 -25.75
C SER A 192 -6.34 -11.86 -25.51
N ALA A 193 -5.36 -12.74 -25.77
CA ALA A 193 -5.48 -14.16 -25.54
C ALA A 193 -5.69 -14.50 -24.05
N LEU A 194 -4.91 -13.87 -23.16
CA LEU A 194 -5.05 -14.04 -21.72
C LEU A 194 -6.41 -13.54 -21.23
N ALA A 195 -6.84 -12.34 -21.65
CA ALA A 195 -8.14 -11.78 -21.29
C ALA A 195 -9.28 -12.69 -21.76
N GLY A 196 -9.20 -13.20 -22.99
CA GLY A 196 -10.16 -14.15 -23.55
C GLY A 196 -10.24 -15.45 -22.73
N ALA A 197 -9.09 -16.04 -22.38
CA ALA A 197 -9.02 -17.24 -21.56
C ALA A 197 -9.61 -17.02 -20.15
N LEU A 198 -9.29 -15.89 -19.51
CA LEU A 198 -9.82 -15.53 -18.20
C LEU A 198 -11.34 -15.32 -18.26
N ARG A 199 -11.87 -14.66 -19.29
CA ARG A 199 -13.32 -14.46 -19.46
C ARG A 199 -14.07 -15.77 -19.69
N GLN A 200 -13.50 -16.71 -20.45
CA GLN A 200 -14.09 -18.05 -20.60
C GLN A 200 -14.14 -18.81 -19.27
N ARG A 201 -13.07 -18.73 -18.46
CA ARG A 201 -13.06 -19.33 -17.11
C ARG A 201 -14.04 -18.63 -16.16
N LEU A 202 -14.12 -17.30 -16.22
CA LEU A 202 -15.08 -16.53 -15.44
C LEU A 202 -16.52 -16.94 -15.78
N ALA A 203 -16.87 -17.06 -17.06
CA ALA A 203 -18.19 -17.51 -17.49
C ALA A 203 -18.53 -18.91 -16.93
N ARG A 204 -17.57 -19.84 -16.95
CA ARG A 204 -17.73 -21.18 -16.36
C ARG A 204 -18.00 -21.16 -14.84
N HIS A 205 -17.40 -20.22 -14.12
CA HIS A 205 -17.45 -20.16 -12.66
C HIS A 205 -18.39 -19.07 -12.10
N ALA A 206 -19.07 -18.30 -12.96
CA ALA A 206 -19.87 -17.16 -12.58
C ALA A 206 -20.93 -17.52 -11.52
N GLY A 207 -21.71 -18.59 -11.75
CA GLY A 207 -22.73 -19.03 -10.80
C GLY A 207 -22.17 -19.39 -9.41
N VAL A 208 -20.96 -19.96 -9.33
CA VAL A 208 -20.31 -20.28 -8.04
C VAL A 208 -19.87 -18.99 -7.34
N LEU A 209 -19.30 -18.04 -8.08
CA LEU A 209 -18.88 -16.74 -7.55
C LEU A 209 -20.08 -15.92 -7.05
N ASP A 210 -21.19 -15.95 -7.78
CA ASP A 210 -22.40 -15.22 -7.44
C ASP A 210 -23.13 -15.87 -6.25
N THR A 211 -23.15 -17.20 -6.17
CA THR A 211 -23.62 -17.92 -4.96
C THR A 211 -22.79 -17.56 -3.73
N ARG A 212 -21.46 -17.43 -3.90
CA ARG A 212 -20.57 -17.02 -2.81
C ARG A 212 -20.82 -15.59 -2.37
N GLU A 213 -21.08 -14.67 -3.31
CA GLU A 213 -21.46 -13.29 -2.99
C GLU A 213 -22.76 -13.25 -2.19
N ALA A 214 -23.81 -13.95 -2.65
CA ALA A 214 -25.08 -14.05 -1.94
C ALA A 214 -24.94 -14.68 -0.55
N ALA A 215 -23.99 -15.60 -0.37
CA ALA A 215 -23.66 -16.22 0.92
C ALA A 215 -22.71 -15.37 1.80
N GLY A 216 -22.47 -14.10 1.45
CA GLY A 216 -21.65 -13.18 2.25
C GLY A 216 -20.16 -13.54 2.29
N ARG A 217 -19.65 -14.16 1.23
CA ARG A 217 -18.22 -14.55 1.11
C ARG A 217 -17.36 -13.50 0.42
N VAL A 218 -17.95 -12.43 -0.11
CA VAL A 218 -17.21 -11.24 -0.55
C VAL A 218 -17.04 -10.32 0.66
N ARG A 219 -15.79 -10.17 1.11
CA ARG A 219 -15.46 -9.50 2.38
C ARG A 219 -14.28 -8.56 2.21
N ARG A 220 -14.25 -7.50 3.02
CA ARG A 220 -13.17 -6.52 3.05
C ARG A 220 -12.04 -7.01 3.97
N CYS A 221 -11.34 -8.04 3.52
CA CYS A 221 -10.18 -8.61 4.22
C CYS A 221 -8.94 -7.71 4.04
N HIS A 222 -7.76 -8.29 3.83
CA HIS A 222 -6.50 -7.58 3.65
C HIS A 222 -6.12 -7.55 2.17
N GLY A 223 -5.20 -6.64 1.83
CA GLY A 223 -4.49 -6.66 0.54
C GLY A 223 -3.38 -7.71 0.56
N ASP A 224 -2.22 -7.36 -0.02
CA ASP A 224 -1.07 -8.26 -0.05
C ASP A 224 -0.54 -8.53 1.37
N LEU A 225 -0.53 -9.81 1.76
CA LEU A 225 0.24 -10.29 2.89
C LEU A 225 1.59 -10.75 2.35
N HIS A 226 2.63 -10.01 2.69
CA HIS A 226 4.00 -10.44 2.48
C HIS A 226 4.46 -11.23 3.71
N LEU A 227 5.21 -12.31 3.47
CA LEU A 227 6.07 -12.88 4.51
C LEU A 227 7.15 -11.85 4.86
#